data_AF-A0A2D7SDE5-F1
#
_entry.id   AF-A0A2D7SDE5-F1
#
_cell.length_a   1.000
_cell.length_b   1.000
_cell.length_c   1.000
_cell.angle_alpha   90.00
_cell.angle_beta   90.00
_cell.angle_gamma   90.00
#
_symmetry.space_group_name_H-M   'P 1'
#
loop_
_entity.id
_entity.type
_entity.pdbx_description
1 polymer ?
#
loop_
_entity_poly.entity_id
_entity_poly.type
_entity_poly.pdbx_seq_one_letter_code
_entity_poly.pdbx_strand_id
1 'polypeptide(L)'
;MDISRTVGNLNLSKSEFTSLCKRSLRGKGHHWGICEDLSNALLALALNGFPAPNILLEALNTENSKLIQIFNIVDAKAYETSNKINGTFYDPILILGLISVHRDLKMPSLEVSLDNEPFILVDDLIIGDRSYSRKKINTISFCTEKHNNTIKDDFVTRVAIDETTLKAIDYWSKLTYAPSTEQSRNLGAGSEISDND
;
A
#
# COMPACT_ATOMS: atom_id res chain seq x y z
N MET A 1 -15.64 4.84 -36.68
CA MET A 1 -14.32 4.19 -36.50
C MET A 1 -14.21 3.95 -35.00
N ASP A 2 -14.88 2.92 -34.50
CA ASP A 2 -14.89 2.57 -33.08
C ASP A 2 -13.63 1.78 -32.76
N ILE A 3 -12.65 2.44 -32.17
CA ILE A 3 -11.47 1.80 -31.61
C ILE A 3 -11.71 1.65 -30.10
N SER A 4 -12.72 0.88 -29.74
CA SER A 4 -12.83 0.33 -28.39
C SER A 4 -11.72 -0.72 -28.25
N ARG A 5 -10.47 -0.25 -28.04
CA ARG A 5 -9.42 -1.10 -27.48
C ARG A 5 -9.98 -1.60 -26.15
N THR A 6 -10.47 -2.83 -26.14
CA THR A 6 -10.67 -3.61 -24.93
C THR A 6 -9.33 -3.63 -24.24
N VAL A 7 -9.17 -2.74 -23.26
CA VAL A 7 -8.03 -2.75 -22.34
C VAL A 7 -8.08 -4.11 -21.67
N GLY A 8 -7.09 -4.97 -21.94
CA GLY A 8 -7.05 -6.30 -21.35
C GLY A 8 -6.92 -6.16 -19.84
N ASN A 9 -7.95 -6.56 -19.10
CA ASN A 9 -7.89 -6.66 -17.64
C ASN A 9 -7.33 -8.02 -17.26
N LEU A 10 -6.23 -8.02 -16.52
CA LEU A 10 -5.64 -9.20 -15.91
C LEU A 10 -6.21 -9.38 -14.50
N ASN A 11 -6.50 -10.61 -14.12
CA ASN A 11 -7.01 -10.95 -12.78
C ASN A 11 -5.93 -11.70 -11.99
N LEU A 12 -5.28 -11.01 -11.06
CA LEU A 12 -4.23 -11.58 -10.21
C LEU A 12 -4.84 -12.31 -9.01
N SER A 13 -4.22 -13.42 -8.59
CA SER A 13 -4.43 -13.98 -7.26
C SER A 13 -3.90 -13.04 -6.16
N LYS A 14 -4.30 -13.29 -4.91
CA LYS A 14 -3.80 -12.55 -3.74
C LYS A 14 -2.27 -12.56 -3.68
N SER A 15 -1.66 -13.74 -3.84
CA SER A 15 -0.20 -13.90 -3.78
C SER A 15 0.53 -13.24 -4.95
N GLU A 16 -0.03 -13.28 -6.16
CA GLU A 16 0.53 -12.59 -7.33
C GLU A 16 0.50 -11.07 -7.13
N PHE A 17 -0.63 -10.52 -6.67
CA PHE A 17 -0.77 -9.10 -6.39
C PHE A 17 0.19 -8.66 -5.29
N THR A 18 0.23 -9.36 -4.14
CA THR A 18 1.16 -9.06 -3.05
C THR A 18 2.63 -9.13 -3.51
N SER A 19 2.98 -10.12 -4.32
CA SER A 19 4.35 -10.26 -4.87
C SER A 19 4.70 -9.10 -5.80
N LEU A 20 3.77 -8.64 -6.63
CA LEU A 20 3.93 -7.47 -7.49
C LEU A 20 4.13 -6.19 -6.67
N CYS A 21 3.32 -5.99 -5.61
CA CYS A 21 3.47 -4.87 -4.68
C CYS A 21 4.86 -4.88 -4.03
N LYS A 22 5.29 -6.00 -3.44
CA LYS A 22 6.58 -6.10 -2.76
C LYS A 22 7.74 -5.80 -3.70
N ARG A 23 7.74 -6.37 -4.92
CA ARG A 23 8.79 -6.14 -5.91
C ARG A 23 8.84 -4.69 -6.39
N SER A 24 7.70 -4.09 -6.72
CA SER A 24 7.65 -2.70 -7.18
C SER A 24 8.10 -1.72 -6.09
N LEU A 25 7.61 -1.87 -4.85
CA LEU A 25 8.02 -1.06 -3.71
C LEU A 25 9.52 -1.22 -3.40
N ARG A 26 10.05 -2.45 -3.53
CA ARG A 26 11.49 -2.70 -3.40
C ARG A 26 12.29 -2.02 -4.50
N GLY A 27 11.85 -2.08 -5.74
CA GLY A 27 12.53 -1.39 -6.84
C GLY A 27 12.47 0.14 -6.74
N LYS A 28 11.48 0.68 -6.03
CA LYS A 28 11.44 2.09 -5.62
C LYS A 28 12.41 2.43 -4.48
N GLY A 29 13.00 1.42 -3.83
CA GLY A 29 13.99 1.60 -2.76
C GLY A 29 13.42 1.55 -1.33
N HIS A 30 12.19 1.07 -1.12
CA HIS A 30 11.66 0.87 0.23
C HIS A 30 12.38 -0.27 0.98
N HIS A 31 12.49 -0.14 2.30
CA HIS A 31 13.00 -1.20 3.17
C HIS A 31 12.01 -2.39 3.25
N TRP A 32 12.47 -3.56 3.67
CA TRP A 32 11.68 -4.81 3.66
C TRP A 32 10.39 -4.70 4.46
N GLY A 33 10.46 -4.15 5.69
CA GLY A 33 9.29 -3.98 6.55
C GLY A 33 8.19 -3.14 5.90
N ILE A 34 8.54 -1.97 5.36
CA ILE A 34 7.60 -1.09 4.65
C ILE A 34 6.96 -1.81 3.44
N CYS A 35 7.73 -2.63 2.73
CA CYS A 35 7.19 -3.39 1.60
C CYS A 35 6.17 -4.44 2.05
N GLU A 36 6.42 -5.10 3.18
CA GLU A 36 5.49 -6.05 3.78
C GLU A 36 4.18 -5.35 4.16
N ASP A 37 4.27 -4.31 4.99
CA ASP A 37 3.13 -3.58 5.53
C ASP A 37 2.29 -2.94 4.43
N LEU A 38 2.91 -2.21 3.49
CA LEU A 38 2.17 -1.63 2.35
C LEU A 38 1.54 -2.71 1.46
N SER A 39 2.22 -3.83 1.22
CA SER A 39 1.66 -4.88 0.37
C SER A 39 0.42 -5.53 0.99
N ASN A 40 0.41 -5.70 2.32
CA ASN A 40 -0.74 -6.22 3.06
C ASN A 40 -1.87 -5.18 3.13
N ALA A 41 -1.54 -3.91 3.36
CA ALA A 41 -2.51 -2.81 3.33
C ALA A 41 -3.18 -2.67 1.96
N LEU A 42 -2.39 -2.71 0.88
CA LEU A 42 -2.91 -2.68 -0.50
C LEU A 42 -3.75 -3.92 -0.80
N LEU A 43 -3.36 -5.10 -0.31
CA LEU A 43 -4.17 -6.30 -0.46
C LEU A 43 -5.50 -6.14 0.27
N ALA A 44 -5.52 -5.66 1.52
CA ALA A 44 -6.75 -5.42 2.27
C ALA A 44 -7.69 -4.45 1.52
N LEU A 45 -7.16 -3.36 0.97
CA LEU A 45 -7.91 -2.45 0.11
C LEU A 45 -8.45 -3.15 -1.15
N ALA A 46 -7.64 -3.97 -1.82
CA ALA A 46 -8.03 -4.70 -3.02
C ALA A 46 -9.17 -5.68 -2.75
N LEU A 47 -9.07 -6.45 -1.66
CA LEU A 47 -10.11 -7.41 -1.25
C LEU A 47 -11.41 -6.68 -0.94
N ASN A 48 -11.34 -5.49 -0.35
CA ASN A 48 -12.49 -4.61 -0.09
C ASN A 48 -13.04 -3.90 -1.33
N GLY A 49 -12.50 -4.15 -2.53
CA GLY A 49 -12.99 -3.59 -3.79
C GLY A 49 -12.50 -2.17 -4.11
N PHE A 50 -11.46 -1.68 -3.42
CA PHE A 50 -10.80 -0.43 -3.79
C PHE A 50 -9.85 -0.67 -4.99
N PRO A 51 -9.57 0.37 -5.81
CA PRO A 51 -8.67 0.28 -6.98
C PRO A 51 -7.20 0.22 -6.55
N ALA A 52 -6.83 -0.80 -5.78
CA ALA A 52 -5.51 -0.96 -5.18
C ALA A 52 -4.34 -0.91 -6.19
N PRO A 53 -4.44 -1.42 -7.43
CA PRO A 53 -3.40 -1.20 -8.42
C PRO A 53 -3.13 0.27 -8.74
N ASN A 54 -4.18 1.09 -8.87
CA ASN A 54 -4.04 2.52 -9.10
C ASN A 54 -3.46 3.21 -7.87
N ILE A 55 -3.91 2.84 -6.67
CA ILE A 55 -3.37 3.35 -5.39
C ILE A 55 -1.87 3.02 -5.26
N LEU A 56 -1.46 1.79 -5.60
CA LEU A 56 -0.04 1.41 -5.64
C LEU A 56 0.73 2.26 -6.64
N LEU A 57 0.22 2.44 -7.86
CA LEU A 57 0.90 3.27 -8.87
C LEU A 57 1.07 4.72 -8.39
N GLU A 58 0.08 5.28 -7.70
CA GLU A 58 0.18 6.60 -7.08
C GLU A 58 1.24 6.62 -6.00
N ALA A 59 1.20 5.66 -5.07
CA ALA A 59 2.21 5.51 -4.03
C ALA A 59 3.62 5.36 -4.61
N LEU A 60 3.79 4.65 -5.74
CA LEU A 60 5.08 4.50 -6.42
C LEU A 60 5.58 5.81 -7.04
N ASN A 61 4.69 6.74 -7.40
CA ASN A 61 5.05 8.06 -7.91
C ASN A 61 5.23 9.12 -6.81
N THR A 62 4.76 8.85 -5.60
CA THR A 62 4.95 9.71 -4.42
C THR A 62 6.34 9.51 -3.80
N GLU A 63 6.99 10.59 -3.32
CA GLU A 63 8.27 10.48 -2.62
C GLU A 63 8.18 9.60 -1.36
N ASN A 64 9.21 8.77 -1.11
CA ASN A 64 9.21 7.83 0.02
C ASN A 64 9.04 8.52 1.38
N SER A 65 9.64 9.71 1.55
CA SER A 65 9.53 10.53 2.78
C SER A 65 8.10 10.95 3.11
N LYS A 66 7.24 11.09 2.09
CA LYS A 66 5.84 11.50 2.25
C LYS A 66 4.98 10.33 2.74
N LEU A 67 5.24 9.11 2.25
CA LEU A 67 4.53 7.90 2.68
C LEU A 67 4.84 7.51 4.13
N ILE A 68 6.06 7.76 4.62
CA ILE A 68 6.47 7.47 6.01
C ILE A 68 5.58 8.18 7.04
N GLN A 69 4.97 9.32 6.68
CA GLN A 69 4.09 10.05 7.60
C GLN A 69 2.85 9.24 7.99
N ILE A 70 2.32 8.42 7.08
CA ILE A 70 1.16 7.55 7.36
C ILE A 70 1.54 6.45 8.34
N PHE A 71 2.73 5.88 8.19
CA PHE A 71 3.24 4.85 9.10
C PHE A 71 3.31 5.33 10.55
N ASN A 72 3.83 6.53 10.78
CA ASN A 72 3.92 7.09 12.12
C ASN A 72 2.57 7.18 12.84
N ILE A 73 1.46 7.40 12.11
CA ILE A 73 0.11 7.47 12.68
C ILE A 73 -0.33 6.09 13.16
N VAL A 74 -0.04 5.05 12.37
CA VAL A 74 -0.43 3.66 12.65
C VAL A 74 0.45 3.06 13.73
N ASP A 75 1.76 3.28 13.68
CA ASP A 75 2.74 2.82 14.66
C ASP A 75 2.48 3.43 16.04
N ALA A 76 2.14 4.73 16.09
CA ALA A 76 1.75 5.42 17.32
C ALA A 76 0.33 5.09 17.79
N LYS A 77 -0.43 4.28 17.03
CA LYS A 77 -1.85 3.98 17.27
C LYS A 77 -2.66 5.25 17.53
N ALA A 78 -2.40 6.30 16.74
CA ALA A 78 -3.02 7.60 16.98
C ALA A 78 -4.56 7.56 16.80
N TYR A 79 -5.06 6.59 16.05
CA TYR A 79 -6.50 6.30 15.92
C TYR A 79 -7.17 5.81 17.21
N GLU A 80 -6.41 5.38 18.23
CA GLU A 80 -6.92 5.01 19.55
C GLU A 80 -6.85 6.16 20.55
N THR A 81 -5.98 7.15 20.32
CA THR A 81 -5.62 8.19 21.32
C THR A 81 -6.01 9.60 20.91
N SER A 82 -6.33 9.82 19.64
CA SER A 82 -6.61 11.14 19.07
C SER A 82 -7.88 11.09 18.22
N ASN A 83 -8.73 12.11 18.34
CA ASN A 83 -9.94 12.22 17.50
C ASN A 83 -9.66 12.90 16.15
N LYS A 84 -8.55 13.64 16.05
CA LYS A 84 -8.20 14.41 14.86
C LYS A 84 -6.71 14.67 14.80
N ILE A 85 -6.14 14.54 13.61
CA ILE A 85 -4.75 14.87 13.30
C ILE A 85 -4.74 15.86 12.14
N ASN A 86 -4.06 16.98 12.33
CA ASN A 86 -3.82 17.97 11.29
C ASN A 86 -2.40 17.77 10.73
N GLY A 87 -2.24 17.91 9.42
CA GLY A 87 -0.96 17.72 8.77
C GLY A 87 -1.05 17.87 7.27
N THR A 88 -0.12 17.29 6.53
CA THR A 88 -0.22 17.14 5.08
C THR A 88 0.09 15.69 4.75
N PHE A 89 -0.93 14.95 4.38
CA PHE A 89 -0.82 13.51 4.14
C PHE A 89 -0.97 13.22 2.65
N TYR A 90 -0.13 12.32 2.12
CA TYR A 90 -0.14 11.91 0.71
C TYR A 90 -0.57 10.47 0.60
N ASP A 91 -1.36 10.15 -0.42
CA ASP A 91 -1.97 8.83 -0.63
C ASP A 91 -2.71 8.32 0.63
N PRO A 92 -3.57 9.15 1.25
CA PRO A 92 -4.11 8.91 2.58
C PRO A 92 -4.96 7.65 2.70
N ILE A 93 -5.50 7.15 1.58
CA ILE A 93 -6.29 5.91 1.58
C ILE A 93 -5.49 4.69 2.05
N LEU A 94 -4.17 4.73 1.93
CA LEU A 94 -3.28 3.70 2.48
C LEU A 94 -3.44 3.54 4.00
N ILE A 95 -3.86 4.58 4.71
CA ILE A 95 -4.09 4.49 6.16
C ILE A 95 -5.20 3.51 6.50
N LEU A 96 -6.23 3.40 5.66
CA LEU A 96 -7.34 2.47 5.89
C LEU A 96 -6.85 1.03 5.81
N GLY A 97 -6.05 0.72 4.78
CA GLY A 97 -5.42 -0.59 4.61
C GLY A 97 -4.47 -0.91 5.77
N LEU A 98 -3.61 0.03 6.16
CA LEU A 98 -2.67 -0.17 7.27
C LEU A 98 -3.39 -0.40 8.59
N ILE A 99 -4.38 0.44 8.94
CA ILE A 99 -5.17 0.25 10.16
C ILE A 99 -5.89 -1.10 10.11
N SER A 100 -6.52 -1.46 8.98
CA SER A 100 -7.24 -2.76 8.88
C SER A 100 -6.34 -3.96 9.15
N VAL A 101 -5.05 -3.91 8.77
CA VAL A 101 -4.11 -5.02 8.97
C VAL A 101 -3.54 -5.06 10.39
N HIS A 102 -3.33 -3.90 11.03
CA HIS A 102 -2.67 -3.82 12.34
C HIS A 102 -3.63 -3.79 13.54
N ARG A 103 -4.91 -3.52 13.30
CA ARG A 103 -5.92 -3.37 14.35
C ARG A 103 -6.40 -4.73 14.86
N ASP A 104 -6.63 -4.83 16.17
CA ASP A 104 -7.22 -6.05 16.76
C ASP A 104 -8.71 -6.16 16.39
N LEU A 105 -9.10 -7.31 15.84
CA LEU A 105 -10.47 -7.65 15.44
C LEU A 105 -11.48 -7.56 16.62
N LYS A 106 -11.01 -7.60 17.87
CA LYS A 106 -11.88 -7.46 19.05
C LYS A 106 -12.29 -6.00 19.35
N MET A 107 -11.76 -5.02 18.63
CA MET A 107 -12.03 -3.61 18.88
C MET A 107 -13.30 -3.11 18.17
N PRO A 108 -14.10 -2.24 18.81
CA PRO A 108 -15.37 -1.74 18.25
C PRO A 108 -15.14 -0.95 16.97
N SER A 109 -16.01 -1.02 15.95
CA SER A 109 -15.81 -0.34 14.66
C SER A 109 -15.22 1.08 14.75
N LEU A 110 -14.33 1.40 13.82
CA LEU A 110 -13.62 2.68 13.78
C LEU A 110 -14.03 3.44 12.51
N GLU A 111 -14.62 4.61 12.68
CA GLU A 111 -14.76 5.57 11.59
C GLU A 111 -13.44 6.34 11.41
N VAL A 112 -12.94 6.37 10.18
CA VAL A 112 -11.81 7.16 9.74
C VAL A 112 -12.30 8.13 8.66
N SER A 113 -12.24 9.42 8.94
CA SER A 113 -12.63 10.47 7.99
C SER A 113 -11.39 11.09 7.35
N LEU A 114 -11.28 11.00 6.02
CA LEU A 114 -10.19 11.57 5.21
C LEU A 114 -10.68 12.88 4.57
N ASP A 115 -10.30 14.05 5.10
CA ASP A 115 -10.83 15.36 4.67
C ASP A 115 -12.37 15.40 4.57
N ASN A 116 -13.05 14.87 5.60
CA ASN A 116 -14.51 14.74 5.73
C ASN A 116 -15.17 13.68 4.82
N GLU A 117 -14.39 12.85 4.13
CA GLU A 117 -14.92 11.63 3.50
C GLU A 117 -14.86 10.48 4.50
N PRO A 118 -15.99 9.97 5.01
CA PRO A 118 -16.01 8.96 6.07
C PRO A 118 -15.81 7.55 5.50
N PHE A 119 -15.00 6.77 6.21
CA PHE A 119 -14.82 5.34 6.00
C PHE A 119 -15.02 4.60 7.32
N ILE A 120 -15.64 3.43 7.29
CA ILE A 120 -15.89 2.64 8.49
C ILE A 120 -15.07 1.34 8.40
N LEU A 121 -14.25 1.10 9.42
CA LEU A 121 -13.48 -0.13 9.58
C LEU A 121 -14.21 -1.05 10.57
N VAL A 122 -14.64 -2.21 10.11
CA VAL A 122 -15.29 -3.26 10.90
C VAL A 122 -14.55 -4.57 10.63
N ASP A 123 -13.82 -5.09 11.61
CA ASP A 123 -12.95 -6.25 11.40
C ASP A 123 -12.01 -6.03 10.19
N ASP A 124 -12.07 -6.91 9.19
CA ASP A 124 -11.31 -6.80 7.93
C ASP A 124 -12.04 -5.98 6.84
N LEU A 125 -13.28 -5.56 7.10
CA LEU A 125 -14.14 -4.84 6.17
C LEU A 125 -13.91 -3.32 6.27
N ILE A 126 -13.74 -2.69 5.12
CA ILE A 126 -13.56 -1.24 4.96
C ILE A 126 -14.76 -0.72 4.18
N ILE A 127 -15.64 0.09 4.75
CA ILE A 127 -16.84 0.62 4.10
C ILE A 127 -16.62 2.09 3.75
N GLY A 128 -17.02 2.52 2.55
CA GLY A 128 -16.88 3.89 2.06
C GLY A 128 -16.73 3.97 0.54
N ASP A 129 -16.56 5.17 -0.01
CA ASP A 129 -16.47 5.38 -1.46
C ASP A 129 -15.21 4.73 -2.08
N ARG A 130 -15.42 3.77 -2.97
CA ARG A 130 -14.34 3.07 -3.70
C ARG A 130 -13.70 3.92 -4.79
N SER A 131 -14.35 5.02 -5.16
CA SER A 131 -13.87 5.97 -6.17
C SER A 131 -12.98 7.05 -5.57
N TYR A 132 -12.65 6.98 -4.27
CA TYR A 132 -11.79 7.94 -3.61
C TYR A 132 -10.44 8.08 -4.32
N SER A 133 -10.12 9.29 -4.75
CA SER A 133 -8.94 9.59 -5.57
C SER A 133 -8.13 10.79 -5.06
N ARG A 134 -8.39 11.27 -3.84
CA ARG A 134 -7.68 12.44 -3.29
C ARG A 134 -6.25 12.03 -2.93
N LYS A 135 -5.28 12.60 -3.65
CA LYS A 135 -3.84 12.33 -3.45
C LYS A 135 -3.25 13.02 -2.23
N LYS A 136 -3.86 14.11 -1.78
CA LYS A 136 -3.39 14.93 -0.68
C LYS A 136 -4.55 15.43 0.15
N ILE A 137 -4.42 15.32 1.47
CA ILE A 137 -5.38 15.82 2.45
C ILE A 137 -4.66 16.52 3.59
N ASN A 138 -5.40 17.32 4.35
CA ASN A 138 -4.83 18.08 5.48
C ASN A 138 -5.29 17.57 6.84
N THR A 139 -6.31 16.72 6.87
CA THR A 139 -6.94 16.30 8.11
C THR A 139 -7.37 14.84 8.04
N ILE A 140 -7.05 14.11 9.11
CA ILE A 140 -7.59 12.77 9.37
C ILE A 140 -8.31 12.82 10.70
N SER A 141 -9.54 12.34 10.75
CA SER A 141 -10.33 12.26 11.99
C SER A 141 -10.70 10.81 12.29
N PHE A 142 -10.84 10.50 13.58
CA PHE A 142 -11.14 9.16 14.09
C PHE A 142 -12.32 9.24 15.05
N CYS A 143 -13.28 8.33 14.89
CA CYS A 143 -14.39 8.15 15.83
C CYS A 143 -14.58 6.66 16.11
N THR A 144 -14.58 6.26 17.38
CA THR A 144 -14.88 4.88 17.75
C THR A 144 -16.37 4.75 18.02
N GLU A 145 -17.02 3.82 17.34
CA GLU A 145 -18.45 3.57 17.50
C GLU A 145 -18.73 2.07 17.63
N LYS A 146 -19.88 1.71 18.20
CA LYS A 146 -20.37 0.33 18.19
C LYS A 146 -21.30 0.14 17.00
N HIS A 147 -20.79 -0.41 15.91
CA HIS A 147 -21.63 -0.78 14.79
C HIS A 147 -22.38 -2.08 15.09
N ASN A 148 -23.72 -2.04 15.13
CA ASN A 148 -24.58 -3.16 15.52
C ASN A 148 -25.15 -3.97 14.34
N ASN A 149 -24.75 -3.68 13.10
CA ASN A 149 -25.32 -4.33 11.92
C ASN A 149 -24.35 -5.29 11.23
N THR A 150 -24.89 -6.46 10.89
CA THR A 150 -24.30 -7.50 10.03
C THR A 150 -24.17 -6.96 8.61
N ILE A 151 -23.05 -6.30 8.30
CA ILE A 151 -22.74 -5.96 6.90
C ILE A 151 -22.34 -7.26 6.20
N LYS A 152 -22.95 -7.53 5.05
CA LYS A 152 -22.51 -8.64 4.20
C LYS A 152 -21.13 -8.32 3.66
N ASP A 153 -20.24 -9.27 3.89
CA ASP A 153 -18.86 -9.23 3.49
C ASP A 153 -18.74 -9.64 2.01
N ASP A 154 -18.41 -8.69 1.14
CA ASP A 154 -18.27 -8.92 -0.30
C ASP A 154 -16.80 -8.76 -0.70
N PHE A 155 -15.97 -9.66 -0.18
CA PHE A 155 -14.56 -9.71 -0.53
C PHE A 155 -14.35 -10.19 -1.97
N VAL A 156 -13.54 -9.44 -2.72
CA VAL A 156 -13.10 -9.88 -4.03
C VAL A 156 -11.99 -10.92 -3.87
N THR A 157 -12.05 -12.01 -4.65
CA THR A 157 -11.04 -13.09 -4.60
C THR A 157 -9.86 -12.89 -5.55
N ARG A 158 -10.01 -11.99 -6.52
CA ARG A 158 -9.03 -11.66 -7.56
C ARG A 158 -8.86 -10.15 -7.68
N VAL A 159 -7.64 -9.70 -7.94
CA VAL A 159 -7.36 -8.28 -8.13
C VAL A 159 -7.30 -7.98 -9.62
N ALA A 160 -8.28 -7.23 -10.12
CA ALA A 160 -8.31 -6.77 -11.50
C ALA A 160 -7.32 -5.63 -11.69
N ILE A 161 -6.48 -5.72 -12.73
CA ILE A 161 -5.52 -4.69 -13.11
C ILE A 161 -5.51 -4.53 -14.63
N ASP A 162 -5.55 -3.29 -15.10
CA ASP A 162 -5.44 -3.00 -16.52
C ASP A 162 -3.99 -3.09 -17.00
N GLU A 163 -3.79 -3.41 -18.28
CA GLU A 163 -2.46 -3.61 -18.86
C GLU A 163 -1.54 -2.37 -18.75
N THR A 164 -2.10 -1.16 -18.78
CA THR A 164 -1.30 0.08 -18.73
C THR A 164 -0.76 0.32 -17.32
N THR A 165 -1.60 0.14 -16.30
CA THR A 165 -1.20 0.19 -14.89
C THR A 165 -0.21 -0.91 -14.54
N LEU A 166 -0.44 -2.14 -15.05
CA LEU A 166 0.48 -3.26 -14.85
C LEU A 166 1.88 -2.94 -15.41
N LYS A 167 1.97 -2.42 -16.64
CA LYS A 167 3.25 -2.04 -17.25
C LYS A 167 3.99 -0.97 -16.44
N ALA A 168 3.26 0.01 -15.92
CA ALA A 168 3.83 1.08 -15.11
C ALA A 168 4.37 0.56 -13.76
N ILE A 169 3.66 -0.37 -13.11
CA ILE A 169 4.11 -1.00 -11.85
C ILE A 169 5.30 -1.94 -12.12
N ASP A 170 5.26 -2.72 -13.20
CA ASP A 170 6.32 -3.67 -13.56
C ASP A 170 7.64 -2.97 -13.91
N TYR A 171 7.60 -1.72 -14.40
CA TYR A 171 8.79 -0.88 -14.52
C TYR A 171 9.53 -0.76 -13.19
N TRP A 172 8.82 -0.43 -12.10
CA TRP A 172 9.41 -0.37 -10.77
C TRP A 172 9.90 -1.74 -10.30
N SER A 173 9.15 -2.82 -10.57
CA SER A 173 9.57 -4.18 -10.19
C SER A 173 10.86 -4.65 -10.84
N LYS A 174 11.29 -4.05 -11.96
CA LYS A 174 12.56 -4.35 -12.62
C LYS A 174 13.75 -3.63 -11.98
N LEU A 175 13.51 -2.56 -11.23
CA LEU A 175 14.54 -1.80 -10.52
C LEU A 175 15.01 -2.47 -9.22
N THR A 176 14.38 -3.57 -8.80
CA THR A 176 14.76 -4.33 -7.59
C THR A 176 16.19 -4.90 -7.66
N TYR A 177 16.72 -5.09 -8.87
CA TYR A 177 18.10 -5.55 -9.08
C TYR A 177 18.93 -4.39 -9.63
N ALA A 178 19.81 -3.83 -8.79
CA ALA A 178 21.00 -3.20 -9.33
C ALA A 178 21.81 -4.30 -10.03
N PRO A 179 22.21 -4.15 -11.31
CA PRO A 179 23.21 -5.05 -11.87
C PRO A 179 24.41 -5.01 -10.92
N SER A 180 24.89 -6.17 -10.48
CA SER A 180 26.19 -6.24 -9.81
C SER A 180 27.19 -5.61 -10.77
N THR A 181 27.58 -4.36 -10.52
CA THR A 181 28.62 -3.72 -11.32
C THR A 181 29.88 -4.56 -11.13
N GLU A 182 30.63 -4.78 -12.20
CA GLU A 182 31.90 -5.54 -12.13
C GLU A 182 32.86 -4.95 -11.08
N GLN A 183 32.70 -3.67 -10.72
CA GLN A 183 33.39 -3.02 -9.61
C GLN A 183 33.14 -3.67 -8.25
N SER A 184 31.92 -4.17 -7.95
CA SER A 184 31.66 -4.94 -6.72
C SER A 184 32.30 -6.33 -6.74
N ARG A 185 32.47 -6.95 -7.92
CA ARG A 185 33.19 -8.24 -8.05
C ARG A 185 34.69 -8.06 -7.83
N ASN A 186 35.29 -6.96 -8.31
CA ASN A 186 36.74 -6.73 -8.19
C ASN A 186 37.20 -6.22 -6.81
N LEU A 187 36.30 -5.73 -5.96
CA LEU A 187 36.63 -5.27 -4.59
C LEU A 187 36.47 -6.37 -3.53
N GLY A 188 35.88 -7.51 -3.89
CA GLY A 188 35.49 -8.58 -2.97
C GLY A 188 36.16 -9.93 -3.26
N ALA A 189 37.48 -9.95 -3.39
CA ALA A 189 38.28 -11.16 -3.28
C ALA A 189 39.62 -10.79 -2.65
N GLY A 190 39.87 -11.30 -1.44
CA GLY A 190 41.06 -10.99 -0.65
C GLY A 190 42.34 -11.30 -1.42
N SER A 191 43.18 -10.28 -1.58
CA SER A 191 44.59 -10.45 -1.91
C SER A 191 45.35 -10.76 -0.62
N GLU A 192 45.33 -12.01 -0.19
CA GLU A 192 46.33 -12.54 0.74
C GLU A 192 47.65 -12.70 -0.02
N ILE A 193 48.49 -11.66 -0.01
CA ILE A 193 49.91 -11.81 -0.33
C ILE A 193 50.63 -11.86 1.02
N SER A 194 50.89 -13.09 1.45
CA SER A 194 51.83 -13.43 2.52
C SER A 194 53.19 -13.65 1.86
N ASP A 195 54.04 -12.63 1.84
CA ASP A 195 55.45 -12.78 1.48
C ASP A 195 56.18 -13.50 2.62
N ASN A 196 56.85 -14.59 2.25
CA ASN A 196 57.78 -15.33 3.09
C ASN A 196 59.12 -15.39 2.35
N ASP A 197 60.02 -14.45 2.65
CA ASP A 197 61.47 -14.63 2.70
C ASP A 197 62.15 -13.50 3.50
#